data_AF-A0A933ZQA4-F1
#
_entry.id   AF-A0A933ZQA4-F1
#
_cell.length_a   1.000
_cell.length_b   1.000
_cell.length_c   1.000
_cell.angle_alpha   90.00
_cell.angle_beta   90.00
_cell.angle_gamma   90.00
#
_symmetry.space_group_name_H-M   'P 1'
#
loop_
_entity.id
_entity.type
_entity.pdbx_description
1 polymer ?
#
loop_
_entity_poly.entity_id
_entity_poly.type
_entity_poly.pdbx_seq_one_letter_code
_entity_poly.pdbx_strand_id
1 'polypeptide(L)'
;GGCASNATCANTPGSRSCTCNSGYAGDGISCNDINECATGNGGCASHATCANTIGGRTCTCNPGYSGDGITCTCVTSNGGVEICDGLDNDCDGPADEDETRVIDNTYTITRCCGPPGSYWCCKPALGGSESGEIGDCCTYTEGSTTTVYYTCH
;
A
#
# COMPACT_ATOMS: atom_id res chain seq x y z
N GLY A 1 -3.45 -30.81 -29.57
CA GLY A 1 -3.51 -31.36 -28.20
C GLY A 1 -4.80 -31.06 -27.44
N GLY A 2 -5.74 -30.25 -27.95
CA GLY A 2 -7.12 -30.16 -27.42
C GLY A 2 -7.33 -29.54 -26.03
N CYS A 3 -6.31 -29.49 -25.17
CA CYS A 3 -6.34 -28.81 -23.87
C CYS A 3 -5.95 -27.32 -23.99
N ALA A 4 -6.28 -26.53 -22.97
CA ALA A 4 -5.82 -25.15 -22.84
C ALA A 4 -4.29 -25.04 -22.77
N SER A 5 -3.74 -23.86 -23.05
CA SER A 5 -2.30 -23.57 -22.94
C SER A 5 -1.75 -23.77 -21.53
N ASN A 6 -2.56 -23.46 -20.51
CA ASN A 6 -2.21 -23.59 -19.10
C ASN A 6 -2.81 -24.85 -18.47
N ALA A 7 -2.88 -25.94 -19.23
CA ALA A 7 -3.37 -27.23 -18.77
C ALA A 7 -2.41 -28.37 -19.12
N THR A 8 -2.33 -29.34 -18.23
CA THR A 8 -1.63 -30.61 -18.45
C THR A 8 -2.61 -31.64 -19.03
N CYS A 9 -2.16 -32.35 -20.06
CA CYS A 9 -2.93 -33.41 -20.72
C CYS A 9 -2.43 -34.79 -20.27
N ALA A 10 -3.34 -35.63 -19.77
CA ALA A 10 -3.10 -37.03 -19.47
C ALA A 10 -3.89 -37.92 -20.42
N ASN A 11 -3.20 -38.78 -21.19
CA ASN A 11 -3.85 -39.76 -22.06
C ASN A 11 -4.16 -41.04 -21.27
N THR A 12 -5.38 -41.55 -21.43
CA THR A 12 -5.79 -42.86 -20.93
C THR A 12 -6.17 -43.75 -22.11
N PRO A 13 -6.09 -45.10 -22.02
CA PRO A 13 -6.48 -45.96 -23.13
C PRO A 13 -7.94 -45.68 -23.55
N GLY A 14 -8.12 -45.09 -24.74
CA GLY A 14 -9.44 -44.72 -25.29
C GLY A 14 -9.98 -43.35 -24.86
N SER A 15 -9.27 -42.56 -24.04
CA SER A 15 -9.72 -41.21 -23.61
C SER A 15 -8.54 -40.26 -23.31
N ARG A 16 -8.84 -39.00 -23.00
CA ARG A 16 -7.89 -38.00 -22.51
C ARG A 16 -8.53 -37.16 -21.41
N SER A 17 -7.72 -36.73 -20.45
CA SER A 17 -8.11 -35.76 -19.42
C SER A 17 -7.21 -34.53 -19.50
N CYS A 18 -7.81 -33.35 -19.37
CA CYS A 18 -7.10 -32.09 -19.25
C CYS A 18 -7.28 -31.57 -17.82
N THR A 19 -6.22 -31.03 -17.22
CA THR A 19 -6.29 -30.43 -15.88
C THR A 19 -5.52 -29.12 -15.89
N CYS A 20 -6.14 -28.04 -15.43
CA CYS A 20 -5.45 -26.75 -15.33
C CYS A 20 -4.20 -26.86 -14.46
N ASN A 21 -3.13 -26.17 -14.86
CA ASN A 21 -1.90 -26.11 -14.11
C ASN A 21 -2.11 -25.35 -12.79
N SER A 22 -1.19 -25.50 -11.84
CA SER A 22 -1.20 -24.70 -10.60
C SER A 22 -1.24 -23.20 -10.92
N GLY A 23 -2.02 -22.43 -10.16
CA GLY A 23 -2.31 -21.02 -10.43
C GLY A 23 -3.46 -20.76 -11.42
N TYR A 24 -4.12 -21.81 -11.93
CA TYR A 24 -5.23 -21.68 -12.87
C TYR A 24 -6.45 -22.52 -12.47
N ALA A 25 -7.64 -21.99 -12.74
CA ALA A 25 -8.92 -22.65 -12.49
C ALA A 25 -9.73 -22.81 -13.78
N GLY A 26 -10.45 -23.92 -13.89
CA GLY A 26 -11.32 -24.23 -15.01
C GLY A 26 -11.45 -25.73 -15.28
N ASP A 27 -11.87 -26.09 -16.49
CA ASP A 27 -12.19 -27.48 -16.88
C ASP A 27 -11.03 -28.18 -17.63
N GLY A 28 -9.86 -27.53 -17.73
CA GLY A 28 -8.70 -28.03 -18.48
C GLY A 28 -8.76 -27.74 -19.99
N ILE A 29 -9.92 -27.35 -20.52
CA ILE A 29 -10.10 -26.87 -21.90
C ILE A 29 -10.10 -25.34 -21.92
N SER A 30 -10.62 -24.73 -20.87
CA SER A 30 -10.49 -23.32 -20.52
C SER A 30 -9.89 -23.24 -19.12
N CYS A 31 -8.78 -22.51 -19.00
CA CYS A 31 -8.08 -22.30 -17.73
C CYS A 31 -7.81 -20.81 -17.57
N ASN A 32 -8.45 -20.21 -16.58
CA ASN A 32 -8.27 -18.80 -16.24
C ASN A 32 -7.34 -18.68 -15.04
N ASP A 33 -6.58 -17.59 -15.02
CA ASP A 33 -5.72 -17.24 -13.90
C ASP A 33 -6.51 -17.15 -12.59
N ILE A 34 -5.96 -17.70 -11.51
CA ILE A 34 -6.52 -17.54 -10.17
C ILE A 34 -5.92 -16.29 -9.56
N ASN A 35 -6.77 -15.39 -9.06
CA ASN A 35 -6.26 -14.28 -8.26
C ASN A 35 -6.00 -14.74 -6.81
N GLU A 36 -4.77 -15.16 -6.49
CA GLU A 36 -4.46 -15.62 -5.14
C GLU A 36 -4.54 -14.49 -4.11
N CYS A 37 -4.30 -13.24 -4.50
CA CYS A 37 -4.36 -12.09 -3.59
C CYS A 37 -5.77 -11.84 -3.04
N ALA A 38 -6.83 -12.30 -3.73
CA ALA A 38 -8.21 -12.13 -3.31
C ALA A 38 -8.57 -12.87 -2.01
N THR A 39 -7.75 -13.84 -1.58
CA THR A 39 -7.97 -14.61 -0.35
C THR A 39 -6.74 -14.53 0.54
N GLY A 40 -6.90 -14.03 1.77
CA GLY A 40 -5.81 -14.01 2.77
C GLY A 40 -4.54 -13.28 2.31
N ASN A 41 -4.66 -12.23 1.49
CA ASN A 41 -3.53 -11.51 0.88
C ASN A 41 -2.58 -12.44 0.10
N GLY A 42 -3.11 -13.53 -0.46
CA GLY A 42 -2.36 -14.63 -1.08
C GLY A 42 -1.49 -15.42 -0.12
N GLY A 43 -1.41 -15.05 1.16
CA GLY A 43 -0.39 -15.52 2.11
C GLY A 43 0.88 -14.68 2.10
N CYS A 44 0.84 -13.40 1.71
CA CYS A 44 1.92 -12.45 2.01
C CYS A 44 1.93 -12.12 3.51
N ALA A 45 3.04 -11.55 4.00
CA ALA A 45 3.11 -10.96 5.33
C ALA A 45 2.02 -9.89 5.54
N SER A 46 1.70 -9.58 6.81
CA SER A 46 0.77 -8.50 7.14
C SER A 46 1.24 -7.12 6.66
N HIS A 47 2.56 -6.88 6.69
CA HIS A 47 3.21 -5.66 6.20
C HIS A 47 3.76 -5.85 4.77
N ALA A 48 3.04 -6.59 3.93
CA ALA A 48 3.37 -6.78 2.53
C ALA A 48 2.13 -6.64 1.65
N THR A 49 2.35 -6.07 0.48
CA THR A 49 1.34 -5.94 -0.57
C THR A 49 1.44 -7.13 -1.53
N CYS A 50 0.32 -7.82 -1.73
CA CYS A 50 0.18 -8.87 -2.73
C CYS A 50 -0.15 -8.27 -4.10
N ALA A 51 0.58 -8.68 -5.14
CA ALA A 51 0.25 -8.39 -6.52
C ALA A 51 -0.02 -9.70 -7.27
N ASN A 52 -1.19 -9.78 -7.90
CA ASN A 52 -1.54 -10.94 -8.72
C ASN A 52 -0.75 -10.95 -10.02
N THR A 53 -0.28 -12.11 -10.44
CA THR A 53 0.47 -12.31 -11.68
C THR A 53 -0.09 -13.50 -12.45
N ILE A 54 0.26 -13.63 -13.73
CA ILE A 54 -0.24 -14.75 -14.53
C ILE A 54 0.38 -16.06 -14.03
N GLY A 55 -0.45 -16.95 -13.47
CA GLY A 55 -0.09 -18.25 -12.91
C GLY A 55 0.42 -18.22 -11.47
N GLY A 56 0.24 -17.11 -10.75
CA GLY A 56 0.65 -17.00 -9.36
C GLY A 56 0.63 -15.56 -8.83
N ARG A 57 1.46 -15.26 -7.83
CA ARG A 57 1.49 -13.95 -7.18
C ARG A 57 2.89 -13.53 -6.78
N THR A 58 3.06 -12.24 -6.51
CA THR A 58 4.25 -11.68 -5.85
C THR A 58 3.88 -10.96 -4.57
N CYS A 59 4.78 -10.96 -3.60
CA CYS A 59 4.68 -10.21 -2.36
C CYS A 59 5.81 -9.20 -2.28
N THR A 60 5.49 -7.98 -1.90
CA THR A 60 6.49 -6.93 -1.67
C THR A 60 6.26 -6.36 -0.28
N CYS A 61 7.29 -6.30 0.56
CA CYS A 61 7.18 -5.63 1.86
C CYS A 61 6.81 -4.16 1.66
N ASN A 62 5.96 -3.64 2.55
CA ASN A 62 5.58 -2.24 2.56
C ASN A 62 6.80 -1.37 2.88
N PRO A 63 6.77 -0.07 2.54
CA PRO A 63 7.84 0.86 2.90
C PRO A 63 8.11 0.84 4.41
N GLY A 64 9.37 0.97 4.82
CA GLY A 64 9.79 0.77 6.22
C GLY A 64 10.01 -0.69 6.63
N TYR A 65 9.67 -1.66 5.77
CA TYR A 65 9.86 -3.09 6.06
C TYR A 65 10.80 -3.75 5.04
N SER A 66 11.54 -4.77 5.49
CA SER A 66 12.44 -5.56 4.66
C SER A 66 12.21 -7.05 4.85
N GLY A 67 12.45 -7.82 3.78
CA GLY A 67 12.27 -9.26 3.76
C GLY A 67 11.92 -9.79 2.37
N ASP A 68 11.33 -10.98 2.31
CA ASP A 68 10.96 -11.67 1.08
C ASP A 68 9.47 -11.49 0.68
N GLY A 69 8.74 -10.66 1.43
CA GLY A 69 7.30 -10.42 1.23
C GLY A 69 6.40 -11.48 1.88
N ILE A 70 6.93 -12.66 2.23
CA ILE A 70 6.24 -13.66 3.07
C ILE A 70 6.55 -13.41 4.54
N THR A 71 7.79 -12.99 4.82
CA THR A 71 8.25 -12.45 6.08
C THR A 71 8.72 -11.02 5.80
N CYS A 72 8.19 -10.07 6.56
CA CYS A 72 8.62 -8.67 6.53
C CYS A 72 8.91 -8.22 7.95
N THR A 73 10.08 -7.65 8.16
CA THR A 73 10.53 -7.12 9.44
C THR A 73 10.72 -5.61 9.32
N CYS A 74 10.27 -4.90 10.35
CA CYS A 74 10.49 -3.47 10.49
C CYS A 74 11.98 -3.11 10.33
N VAL A 75 12.24 -2.04 9.61
CA VAL A 75 13.56 -1.43 9.46
C VAL A 75 13.48 -0.01 10.00
N THR A 76 13.87 0.14 11.26
CA THR A 76 13.91 1.48 11.84
C THR A 76 15.06 2.28 11.27
N SER A 77 14.78 3.53 10.97
CA SER A 77 15.67 4.45 10.26
C SER A 77 15.49 5.87 10.82
N ASN A 78 16.44 6.78 10.58
CA ASN A 78 16.40 8.16 11.10
C ASN A 78 16.15 8.33 12.62
N GLY A 79 16.44 7.31 13.42
CA GLY A 79 16.16 7.32 14.86
C GLY A 79 14.69 7.10 15.23
N GLY A 80 13.88 6.56 14.31
CA GLY A 80 12.44 6.42 14.48
C GLY A 80 11.69 7.73 14.28
N VAL A 81 12.24 8.63 13.46
CA VAL A 81 11.57 9.89 13.11
C VAL A 81 11.11 9.77 11.68
N GLU A 82 9.81 9.95 11.48
CA GLU A 82 9.22 10.00 10.15
C GLU A 82 9.69 11.25 9.38
N ILE A 83 10.10 11.04 8.14
CA ILE A 83 10.54 12.10 7.22
C ILE A 83 9.98 11.77 5.85
N CYS A 84 9.49 12.78 5.11
CA CYS A 84 8.81 12.67 3.80
C CYS A 84 9.64 12.04 2.66
N ASP A 85 9.98 10.77 2.84
CA ASP A 85 10.69 9.87 1.94
C ASP A 85 9.85 8.62 1.62
N GLY A 86 8.64 8.54 2.20
CA GLY A 86 7.70 7.44 2.00
C GLY A 86 8.07 6.16 2.71
N LEU A 87 9.01 6.20 3.67
CA LEU A 87 9.35 5.07 4.53
C LEU A 87 8.72 5.25 5.91
N ASP A 88 8.25 4.14 6.48
CA ASP A 88 7.83 4.03 7.87
C ASP A 88 9.07 3.74 8.73
N ASN A 89 9.61 4.78 9.36
CA ASN A 89 10.91 4.81 10.01
C ASN A 89 10.89 4.30 11.47
N ASP A 90 9.71 4.21 12.10
CA ASP A 90 9.52 3.66 13.45
C ASP A 90 8.57 2.45 13.53
N CYS A 91 7.86 2.15 12.44
CA CYS A 91 6.98 0.99 12.27
C CYS A 91 5.73 0.99 13.14
N ASP A 92 5.20 2.17 13.48
CA ASP A 92 4.03 2.30 14.34
C ASP A 92 2.70 2.59 13.61
N GLY A 93 2.75 2.81 12.30
CA GLY A 93 1.57 3.10 11.49
C GLY A 93 1.82 3.14 9.96
N PRO A 94 1.10 4.02 9.24
CA PRO A 94 1.38 4.30 7.83
C PRO A 94 2.50 5.33 7.70
N ALA A 95 3.55 4.99 6.93
CA ALA A 95 4.68 5.88 6.59
C ALA A 95 4.32 7.38 6.51
N ASP A 96 5.17 8.21 7.12
CA ASP A 96 5.03 9.66 7.20
C ASP A 96 3.83 10.16 8.05
N GLU A 97 3.38 9.39 9.04
CA GLU A 97 2.31 9.73 9.98
C GLU A 97 2.75 10.69 11.09
N ASP A 98 4.01 10.60 11.49
CA ASP A 98 4.46 11.07 12.80
C ASP A 98 5.00 12.51 12.74
N GLU A 99 4.14 13.46 12.37
CA GLU A 99 4.57 14.86 12.26
C GLU A 99 3.66 15.84 12.98
N THR A 100 3.45 15.64 14.29
CA THR A 100 2.92 16.71 15.16
C THR A 100 4.05 17.35 15.99
N ARG A 101 4.59 18.48 15.53
CA ARG A 101 5.53 19.26 16.34
C ARG A 101 4.79 20.37 17.09
N VAL A 102 4.66 20.25 18.41
CA VAL A 102 4.20 21.34 19.28
C VAL A 102 5.31 22.41 19.31
N ILE A 103 5.03 23.60 18.77
CA ILE A 103 5.98 24.72 18.79
C ILE A 103 5.81 25.61 20.04
N ASP A 104 4.61 25.62 20.64
CA ASP A 104 4.30 26.20 21.97
C ASP A 104 2.91 25.72 22.47
N ASN A 105 2.44 26.23 23.61
CA ASN A 105 1.16 25.87 24.25
C ASN A 105 -0.12 26.26 23.47
N THR A 106 0.02 26.82 22.26
CA THR A 106 -1.06 27.36 21.42
C THR A 106 -1.05 26.81 20.00
N TYR A 107 0.03 26.16 19.56
CA TYR A 107 0.18 25.69 18.17
C TYR A 107 0.83 24.31 18.07
N THR A 108 0.11 23.39 17.44
CA THR A 108 0.64 22.17 16.82
C THR A 108 0.89 22.45 15.34
N ILE A 109 2.13 22.33 14.88
CA ILE A 109 2.38 22.21 13.45
C ILE A 109 2.21 20.73 13.13
N THR A 110 1.12 20.39 12.44
CA THR A 110 1.10 19.18 11.63
C THR A 110 1.66 19.54 10.27
N ARG A 111 2.78 18.93 9.91
CA ARG A 111 3.34 19.05 8.56
C ARG A 111 2.86 17.86 7.76
N CYS A 112 2.57 18.10 6.49
CA CYS A 112 2.18 17.06 5.56
C CYS A 112 3.32 16.84 4.57
N CYS A 113 3.47 15.61 4.09
CA CYS A 113 4.42 15.34 3.02
C CYS A 113 3.90 15.85 1.67
N GLY A 114 4.73 16.67 1.01
CA GLY A 114 4.57 17.06 -0.38
C GLY A 114 5.34 16.11 -1.30
N PRO A 115 5.73 16.55 -2.51
CA PRO A 115 6.74 15.86 -3.32
C PRO A 115 7.97 15.45 -2.48
N PRO A 116 8.70 14.38 -2.84
CA PRO A 116 9.83 13.87 -2.06
C PRO A 116 10.80 14.99 -1.65
N GLY A 117 11.06 15.10 -0.34
CA GLY A 117 11.90 16.15 0.24
C GLY A 117 11.24 17.53 0.42
N SER A 118 9.90 17.63 0.34
CA SER A 118 9.17 18.87 0.64
C SER A 118 8.05 18.65 1.65
N TYR A 119 7.83 19.65 2.49
CA TYR A 119 6.83 19.64 3.55
C TYR A 119 5.79 20.73 3.28
N TRP A 120 4.53 20.43 3.50
CA TRP A 120 3.44 21.39 3.47
C TRP A 120 3.07 21.71 4.91
N CYS A 121 3.02 22.99 5.24
CA CYS A 121 2.59 23.43 6.56
C CYS A 121 1.16 23.99 6.47
N CYS A 122 0.34 23.72 7.48
CA CYS A 122 -0.96 24.36 7.63
C CYS A 122 -0.82 25.78 8.19
N LYS A 123 -1.57 26.75 7.64
CA LYS A 123 -1.82 28.07 8.28
C LYS A 123 -3.28 28.11 8.73
N PRO A 124 -3.60 28.61 9.95
CA PRO A 124 -4.98 28.95 10.26
C PRO A 124 -5.45 30.04 9.28
N ALA A 125 -6.61 29.82 8.66
CA ALA A 125 -7.10 30.70 7.63
C ALA A 125 -7.87 31.89 8.19
N LEU A 126 -7.56 33.06 7.66
CA LEU A 126 -8.45 34.22 7.69
C LEU A 126 -9.25 34.26 6.39
N GLY A 127 -10.27 33.40 6.27
CA GLY A 127 -11.35 33.47 5.27
C GLY A 127 -10.99 33.08 3.82
N GLY A 128 -11.80 32.19 3.23
CA GLY A 128 -11.88 31.97 1.78
C GLY A 128 -11.94 30.50 1.36
N SER A 129 -12.93 30.17 0.52
CA SER A 129 -13.27 28.84 0.00
C SER A 129 -12.51 28.47 -1.27
N GLU A 130 -12.03 27.23 -1.39
CA GLU A 130 -12.07 26.38 -2.62
C GLU A 130 -11.53 24.95 -2.36
N SER A 131 -11.94 24.01 -3.21
CA SER A 131 -11.91 22.55 -3.05
C SER A 131 -10.64 21.85 -3.56
N GLY A 132 -10.12 20.87 -2.80
CA GLY A 132 -9.09 19.90 -3.22
C GLY A 132 -9.07 18.69 -2.28
N GLU A 133 -8.72 17.51 -2.79
CA GLU A 133 -8.73 16.22 -2.07
C GLU A 133 -7.85 16.23 -0.80
N ILE A 134 -8.36 15.59 0.24
CA ILE A 134 -7.94 15.67 1.64
C ILE A 134 -6.98 14.50 1.96
N GLY A 135 -5.82 14.82 2.54
CA GLY A 135 -4.99 13.89 3.32
C GLY A 135 -4.99 14.33 4.79
N ASP A 136 -5.14 13.36 5.71
CA ASP A 136 -5.67 13.46 7.08
C ASP A 136 -4.85 14.22 8.15
N CYS A 137 -3.95 15.14 7.82
CA CYS A 137 -2.99 15.66 8.81
C CYS A 137 -3.42 16.94 9.56
N CYS A 138 -4.43 17.69 9.11
CA CYS A 138 -4.89 18.90 9.81
C CYS A 138 -6.38 18.81 10.18
N THR A 139 -6.69 18.17 11.31
CA THR A 139 -8.03 18.23 11.91
C THR A 139 -8.13 19.42 12.87
N TYR A 140 -9.00 20.39 12.57
CA TYR A 140 -9.39 21.42 13.52
C TYR A 140 -10.77 21.10 14.08
N THR A 141 -10.88 21.01 15.40
CA THR A 141 -12.16 20.79 16.09
C THR A 141 -12.54 22.04 16.89
N GLU A 142 -13.22 22.98 16.22
CA GLU A 142 -14.38 23.75 16.71
C GLU A 142 -14.64 24.97 15.81
N GLY A 143 -15.64 24.86 14.92
CA GLY A 143 -16.31 26.02 14.32
C GLY A 143 -15.64 26.62 13.08
N SER A 144 -15.99 26.08 11.90
CA SER A 144 -16.08 26.82 10.63
C SER A 144 -14.91 27.73 10.23
N THR A 145 -13.79 27.17 9.75
CA THR A 145 -12.84 27.89 8.87
C THR A 145 -12.22 26.96 7.83
N THR A 146 -11.89 27.49 6.63
CA THR A 146 -11.29 26.77 5.49
C THR A 146 -9.76 26.84 5.57
N THR A 147 -9.05 25.77 5.87
CA THR A 147 -7.56 25.77 6.00
C THR A 147 -6.83 26.02 4.68
N VAL A 148 -5.76 26.82 4.70
CA VAL A 148 -4.88 27.10 3.53
C VAL A 148 -3.49 26.47 3.75
N TYR A 149 -3.00 25.74 2.74
CA TYR A 149 -1.69 25.07 2.75
C TYR A 149 -0.61 25.94 2.08
N TYR A 150 0.63 25.90 2.57
CA TYR A 150 1.79 26.48 1.90
C TYR A 150 2.99 25.52 1.97
N THR A 151 3.83 25.55 0.93
CA THR A 151 5.08 24.80 0.90
C THR A 151 6.10 25.44 1.85
N CYS A 152 6.62 24.65 2.77
CA CYS A 152 7.75 24.99 3.64
C CYS A 152 9.03 24.37 3.07
N HIS A 153 10.15 25.08 3.22
CA HIS A 153 11.50 24.60 2.92
C HIS A 153 12.32 24.56 4.20
#